data_AF-A0A2Z6PI11-F1
#
_entry.id   AF-A0A2Z6PI11-F1
#
_cell.length_a   1.000
_cell.length_b   1.000
_cell.length_c   1.000
_cell.angle_alpha   90.00
_cell.angle_beta   90.00
_cell.angle_gamma   90.00
#
_symmetry.space_group_name_H-M   'P 1'
#
loop_
_entity.id
_entity.type
_entity.pdbx_description
1 polymer ?
#
loop_
_entity_poly.entity_id
_entity_poly.type
_entity_poly.pdbx_seq_one_letter_code
_entity_poly.pdbx_strand_id
1 'polypeptide(L)'
;MQSHNLTSSIAEQTSYADIILQWSIQKQLHIVCSHLRIPEPNYNMHEVIVDHGIHYVQYEACLSTPLLGTHPFCIGKFAMTEYDAKEDVAVLLLRRILKATGQRIRDYNHYNVQIIEDRLKNTVYENFQLRMEIAALKAEMNLLSEDSSC
;
A
#
# COMPACT_ATOMS: atom_id res chain seq x y z
N MET A 1 -6.73 -29.15 39.38
CA MET A 1 -7.10 -28.83 37.98
C MET A 1 -7.45 -27.36 37.95
N GLN A 2 -6.47 -26.51 37.64
CA GLN A 2 -6.63 -25.06 37.63
C GLN A 2 -6.88 -24.59 36.20
N SER A 3 -7.95 -23.81 36.09
CA SER A 3 -8.49 -23.17 34.90
C SER A 3 -7.46 -22.25 34.24
N HIS A 4 -7.41 -22.33 32.91
CA HIS A 4 -6.63 -21.46 32.04
C HIS A 4 -6.92 -19.97 32.31
N ASN A 5 -5.88 -19.20 32.63
CA ASN A 5 -5.89 -17.74 32.54
C ASN A 5 -5.88 -17.35 31.05
N LEU A 6 -7.06 -17.15 30.49
CA LEU A 6 -7.30 -16.58 29.16
C LEU A 6 -7.46 -15.06 29.26
N THR A 7 -6.38 -14.33 29.49
CA THR A 7 -6.28 -12.87 29.23
C THR A 7 -4.82 -12.40 29.29
N SER A 8 -3.88 -13.16 28.71
CA SER A 8 -2.61 -12.54 28.32
C SER A 8 -2.90 -11.72 27.07
N SER A 9 -2.93 -10.39 27.20
CA SER A 9 -3.00 -9.49 26.07
C SER A 9 -1.83 -9.82 25.15
N ILE A 10 -2.05 -9.89 23.83
CA ILE A 10 -1.01 -10.11 22.82
C ILE A 10 0.16 -9.12 22.98
N ALA A 11 -0.08 -7.97 23.62
CA ALA A 11 0.95 -6.99 23.98
C ALA A 11 1.97 -7.49 25.02
N GLU A 12 1.56 -8.32 25.98
CA GLU A 12 2.41 -8.80 27.10
C GLU A 12 3.43 -9.86 26.67
N GLN A 13 3.22 -10.48 25.51
CA GLN A 13 4.16 -11.44 24.92
C GLN A 13 5.25 -10.79 24.06
N THR A 14 5.19 -9.47 23.85
CA THR A 14 6.23 -8.75 23.10
C THR A 14 7.29 -8.20 24.04
N SER A 15 8.53 -8.66 23.86
CA SER A 15 9.67 -8.10 24.59
C SER A 15 10.04 -6.75 23.99
N TYR A 16 10.70 -5.89 24.76
CA TYR A 16 11.19 -4.58 24.32
C TYR A 16 12.12 -4.65 23.09
N ALA A 17 12.65 -5.84 22.76
CA ALA A 17 13.42 -6.09 21.53
C ALA A 17 12.56 -6.07 20.24
N ASP A 18 11.23 -6.19 20.35
CA ASP A 18 10.27 -6.14 19.24
C ASP A 18 9.69 -4.73 19.01
N ILE A 19 10.14 -3.73 19.78
CA ILE A 19 9.83 -2.33 19.54
C ILE A 19 10.82 -1.82 18.50
N ILE A 20 10.43 -1.94 17.23
CA ILE A 20 11.15 -1.36 16.11
C ILE A 20 10.94 0.16 16.19
N LEU A 21 12.00 0.90 16.52
CA LEU A 21 12.08 2.35 16.28
C LEU A 21 11.70 2.60 14.82
N GLN A 22 10.87 3.61 14.53
CA GLN A 22 10.34 3.91 13.19
C GLN A 22 11.46 3.98 12.12
N TRP A 23 11.75 2.85 11.46
CA TRP A 23 12.76 2.74 10.41
C TRP A 23 12.09 2.97 9.05
N SER A 24 12.86 3.43 8.06
CA SER A 24 12.36 3.53 6.68
C SER A 24 11.92 2.16 6.16
N ILE A 25 10.92 2.10 5.28
CA ILE A 25 10.46 0.83 4.69
C ILE A 25 11.58 0.19 3.86
N GLN A 26 12.45 0.99 3.24
CA GLN A 26 13.66 0.50 2.60
C GLN A 26 14.52 -0.31 3.59
N LYS A 27 14.70 0.18 4.82
CA LYS A 27 15.47 -0.52 5.86
C LYS A 27 14.71 -1.75 6.39
N GLN A 28 13.39 -1.68 6.53
CA GLN A 28 12.58 -2.83 6.90
C GLN A 28 12.65 -3.94 5.85
N LEU A 29 12.60 -3.57 4.57
CA LEU A 29 12.76 -4.50 3.45
C LEU A 29 14.15 -5.15 3.49
N HIS A 30 15.21 -4.37 3.74
CA HIS A 30 16.56 -4.91 3.94
C HIS A 30 16.61 -5.96 5.07
N ILE A 31 16.03 -5.67 6.24
CA ILE A 31 15.97 -6.62 7.35
C ILE A 31 15.25 -7.91 6.94
N VAL A 32 14.10 -7.80 6.29
CA VAL A 32 13.33 -8.98 5.85
C VAL A 32 14.12 -9.79 4.82
N CYS A 33 14.75 -9.13 3.86
CA CYS A 33 15.59 -9.80 2.86
C CYS A 33 16.74 -10.54 3.55
N SER A 34 17.43 -9.88 4.48
CA SER A 34 18.52 -10.48 5.26
C SER A 34 18.07 -11.73 6.05
N HIS A 35 16.95 -11.63 6.78
CA HIS A 35 16.40 -12.76 7.54
C HIS A 35 15.99 -13.94 6.65
N LEU A 36 15.43 -13.66 5.48
CA LEU A 36 14.99 -14.68 4.52
C LEU A 36 16.11 -15.14 3.58
N ARG A 37 17.34 -14.62 3.74
CA ARG A 37 18.50 -14.87 2.86
C ARG A 37 18.20 -14.56 1.39
N ILE A 38 17.40 -13.52 1.16
CA ILE A 38 17.10 -12.99 -0.17
C ILE A 38 18.12 -11.89 -0.47
N PRO A 39 18.71 -11.87 -1.69
CA PRO A 39 19.56 -10.76 -2.12
C PRO A 39 18.83 -9.42 -2.02
N GLU A 40 19.57 -8.34 -1.75
CA GLU A 40 18.97 -7.02 -1.67
C GLU A 40 18.26 -6.62 -2.98
N PRO A 41 17.16 -5.84 -2.88
CA PRO A 41 16.50 -5.31 -4.05
C PRO A 41 17.40 -4.36 -4.82
N ASN A 42 17.49 -4.55 -6.13
CA ASN A 42 18.18 -3.62 -7.02
C ASN A 42 17.19 -2.56 -7.51
N TYR A 43 17.43 -1.29 -7.17
CA TYR A 43 16.60 -0.15 -7.56
C TYR A 43 17.16 0.52 -8.81
N ASN A 44 16.31 0.71 -9.81
CA ASN A 44 16.63 1.48 -11.01
C ASN A 44 15.61 2.60 -11.19
N MET A 45 16.07 3.73 -11.71
CA MET A 45 15.17 4.80 -12.13
C MET A 45 14.39 4.32 -13.36
N HIS A 46 13.07 4.37 -13.28
CA HIS A 46 12.18 3.90 -14.35
C HIS A 46 11.82 5.05 -15.30
N GLU A 47 11.33 6.16 -14.73
CA GLU A 47 10.87 7.32 -15.52
C GLU A 47 11.05 8.63 -14.73
N VAL A 48 11.18 9.74 -15.46
CA VAL A 48 11.18 11.09 -14.91
C VAL A 48 10.19 11.95 -15.69
N ILE A 49 9.29 12.62 -14.96
CA ILE A 49 8.34 13.58 -15.51
C ILE A 49 8.64 14.96 -14.93
N VAL A 50 8.45 16.00 -15.74
CA VAL A 50 8.50 17.40 -15.30
C VAL A 50 7.14 18.02 -15.50
N ASP A 51 6.55 18.53 -14.42
CA ASP A 51 5.27 19.22 -14.44
C ASP A 51 5.39 20.57 -13.75
N HIS A 52 5.06 21.66 -14.45
CA HIS A 52 5.22 23.05 -13.97
C HIS A 52 6.62 23.36 -13.40
N GLY A 53 7.68 22.73 -13.95
CA GLY A 53 9.07 22.89 -13.48
C GLY A 53 9.43 22.06 -12.25
N ILE A 54 8.50 21.27 -11.72
CA ILE A 54 8.74 20.32 -10.63
C ILE A 54 9.09 18.96 -11.24
N HIS A 55 10.19 18.38 -10.79
CA HIS A 55 10.63 17.05 -11.21
C HIS A 55 9.98 15.97 -10.35
N TYR A 56 9.42 14.97 -11.00
CA TYR A 56 8.90 13.77 -10.38
C TYR A 56 9.65 12.57 -10.94
N VAL A 57 10.15 11.71 -10.06
CA VAL A 57 10.88 10.50 -10.40
C VAL A 57 10.08 9.27 -10.03
N GLN A 58 10.14 8.25 -10.87
CA GLN A 58 9.58 6.94 -10.62
C GLN A 58 10.71 5.92 -10.60
N TYR A 59 10.65 5.01 -9.64
CA TYR A 59 11.61 3.94 -9.50
C TYR A 59 10.95 2.60 -9.76
N GLU A 60 11.76 1.66 -10.22
CA GLU A 60 11.47 0.24 -10.20
C GLU A 60 12.51 -0.48 -9.34
N ALA A 61 12.14 -1.63 -8.79
CA ALA A 61 13.13 -2.50 -8.20
C ALA A 61 12.81 -3.97 -8.43
N CYS A 62 13.88 -4.73 -8.60
CA CYS A 62 13.84 -6.18 -8.76
C CYS A 62 14.36 -6.86 -7.50
N LEU A 63 13.61 -7.85 -7.01
CA LEU A 63 14.02 -8.72 -5.93
C LEU A 63 14.11 -10.17 -6.44
N SER A 64 15.34 -10.66 -6.57
CA SER A 64 15.62 -11.97 -7.12
C SER A 64 15.36 -13.07 -6.09
N THR A 65 14.11 -13.53 -6.02
CA THR A 65 13.70 -14.61 -5.12
C THR A 65 12.61 -15.49 -5.74
N PRO A 66 12.65 -16.82 -5.54
CA PRO A 66 11.59 -17.71 -6.00
C PRO A 66 10.24 -17.42 -5.34
N LEU A 67 10.23 -16.73 -4.18
CA LEU A 67 9.01 -16.36 -3.46
C LEU A 67 8.09 -15.43 -4.24
N LEU A 68 8.64 -14.63 -5.16
CA LEU A 68 7.87 -13.64 -5.93
C LEU A 68 7.34 -14.16 -7.28
N GLY A 69 7.65 -15.41 -7.63
CA GLY A 69 7.22 -16.04 -8.88
C GLY A 69 7.81 -15.37 -10.12
N THR A 70 7.05 -15.37 -11.22
CA THR A 70 7.50 -14.93 -12.55
C THR A 70 7.73 -13.42 -12.70
N HIS A 71 7.31 -12.62 -11.73
CA HIS A 71 7.39 -11.15 -11.81
C HIS A 71 8.24 -10.61 -10.65
N PRO A 72 9.57 -10.69 -10.67
CA PRO A 72 10.41 -10.28 -9.54
C PRO A 72 10.51 -8.76 -9.34
N PHE A 73 9.90 -7.98 -10.24
CA PHE A 73 9.98 -6.52 -10.23
C PHE A 73 8.69 -5.86 -9.73
N CYS A 74 8.85 -4.66 -9.18
CA CYS A 74 7.77 -3.73 -8.83
C CYS A 74 8.14 -2.34 -9.36
N ILE A 75 7.17 -1.62 -9.88
CA ILE A 75 7.30 -0.22 -10.29
C ILE A 75 6.45 0.61 -9.33
N GLY A 76 7.06 1.63 -8.73
CA GLY A 76 6.41 2.50 -7.76
C GLY A 76 5.65 3.64 -8.42
N LYS A 77 5.13 4.55 -7.62
CA LYS A 77 4.53 5.82 -8.07
C LYS A 77 5.60 6.89 -8.31
N PHE A 78 5.19 7.92 -9.04
CA PHE A 78 5.97 9.16 -9.14
C PHE A 78 6.05 9.86 -7.78
N ALA A 79 7.23 10.34 -7.42
CA ALA A 79 7.46 11.13 -6.23
C ALA A 79 8.44 12.28 -6.52
N MET A 80 8.39 13.34 -5.70
CA MET A 80 9.27 14.51 -5.87
C MET A 80 10.73 14.21 -5.50
N THR A 81 10.97 13.16 -4.71
CA THR A 81 12.32 12.77 -4.28
C THR A 81 12.60 11.31 -4.64
N GLU A 82 13.87 11.00 -4.92
CA GLU A 82 14.28 9.62 -5.15
C GLU A 82 14.02 8.72 -3.93
N TYR A 83 14.17 9.29 -2.74
CA TYR A 83 13.97 8.55 -1.50
C TYR A 83 12.52 8.08 -1.36
N ASP A 84 11.57 8.98 -1.62
CA ASP A 84 10.14 8.66 -1.55
C ASP A 84 9.73 7.68 -2.66
N ALA A 85 10.29 7.84 -3.87
CA ALA A 85 10.06 6.91 -4.96
C ALA A 85 10.58 5.50 -4.63
N LYS A 86 11.76 5.39 -4.00
CA LYS A 86 12.32 4.12 -3.53
C LYS A 86 11.53 3.53 -2.36
N GLU A 87 11.03 4.35 -1.44
CA GLU A 87 10.13 3.93 -0.36
C GLU A 87 8.87 3.24 -0.90
N ASP A 88 8.21 3.83 -1.91
CA ASP A 88 6.99 3.26 -2.50
C ASP A 88 7.25 1.88 -3.12
N VAL A 89 8.35 1.76 -3.89
CA VAL A 89 8.78 0.47 -4.44
C VAL A 89 9.09 -0.54 -3.33
N ALA A 90 9.76 -0.11 -2.26
CA ALA A 90 10.08 -0.96 -1.12
C ALA A 90 8.80 -1.48 -0.43
N VAL A 91 7.78 -0.64 -0.30
CA VAL A 91 6.45 -1.04 0.22
C VAL A 91 5.86 -2.14 -0.64
N LEU A 92 5.89 -2.02 -1.97
CA LEU A 92 5.34 -3.01 -2.89
C LEU A 92 6.07 -4.35 -2.79
N LEU A 93 7.40 -4.34 -2.80
CA LEU A 93 8.21 -5.55 -2.68
C LEU A 93 7.97 -6.24 -1.32
N LEU A 94 8.02 -5.47 -0.23
CA LEU A 94 7.78 -5.98 1.11
C LEU A 94 6.41 -6.65 1.23
N ARG A 95 5.37 -6.04 0.64
CA ARG A 95 4.02 -6.59 0.57
C ARG A 95 3.98 -7.98 -0.04
N ARG A 96 4.68 -8.14 -1.15
CA ARG A 96 4.68 -9.38 -1.91
C ARG A 96 5.45 -10.47 -1.19
N ILE A 97 6.59 -10.14 -0.57
CA ILE A 97 7.34 -11.08 0.27
C ILE A 97 6.48 -11.55 1.44
N LEU A 98 5.90 -10.62 2.21
CA LEU A 98 5.08 -10.95 3.37
C LEU A 98 3.86 -11.78 3.01
N LYS A 99 3.23 -11.47 1.87
CA LYS A 99 2.13 -12.27 1.33
C LYS A 99 2.58 -13.69 0.97
N ALA A 100 3.77 -13.84 0.38
CA ALA A 100 4.32 -15.14 -0.01
C ALA A 100 4.76 -15.98 1.20
N THR A 101 5.28 -15.35 2.26
CA THR A 101 5.77 -16.04 3.46
C THR A 101 4.73 -16.19 4.57
N GLY A 102 3.58 -15.53 4.46
CA GLY A 102 2.55 -15.47 5.50
C GLY A 102 2.97 -14.67 6.74
N GLN A 103 4.13 -14.00 6.71
CA GLN A 103 4.61 -13.18 7.82
C GLN A 103 3.85 -11.86 7.92
N ARG A 104 3.67 -11.37 9.14
CA ARG A 104 3.09 -10.04 9.43
C ARG A 104 4.12 -9.22 10.19
N ILE A 105 4.38 -7.99 9.72
CA ILE A 105 5.24 -7.03 10.44
C ILE A 105 4.33 -5.99 11.11
N ARG A 106 4.59 -5.70 12.39
CA ARG A 106 3.77 -4.78 13.20
C ARG A 106 3.73 -3.36 12.63
N ASP A 107 4.85 -2.81 12.15
CA ASP A 107 4.91 -1.45 11.58
C ASP A 107 4.39 -1.36 10.14
N TYR A 108 4.36 -2.50 9.44
CA TYR A 108 3.66 -2.59 8.16
C TYR A 108 2.14 -2.35 8.33
N ASN A 109 1.61 -2.50 9.55
CA ASN A 109 0.23 -2.11 9.84
C ASN A 109 0.03 -0.59 9.76
N HIS A 110 1.02 0.25 10.08
CA HIS A 110 0.88 1.70 9.93
C HIS A 110 0.73 2.10 8.45
N TYR A 111 1.60 1.56 7.58
CA TYR A 111 1.48 1.76 6.13
C TYR A 111 0.23 1.09 5.54
N ASN A 112 -0.18 -0.07 6.06
CA ASN A 112 -1.44 -0.68 5.66
C ASN A 112 -2.63 0.19 6.06
N VAL A 113 -2.61 0.82 7.23
CA VAL A 113 -3.64 1.78 7.66
C VAL A 113 -3.69 2.97 6.70
N GLN A 114 -2.55 3.60 6.38
CA GLN A 114 -2.52 4.70 5.41
C GLN A 114 -3.07 4.30 4.03
N ILE A 115 -2.74 3.10 3.55
CA ILE A 115 -3.21 2.63 2.24
C ILE A 115 -4.68 2.24 2.27
N ILE A 116 -5.17 1.72 3.39
CA ILE A 116 -6.60 1.50 3.62
C ILE A 116 -7.33 2.84 3.65
N GLU A 117 -6.79 3.85 4.32
CA GLU A 117 -7.35 5.20 4.37
C GLU A 117 -7.44 5.83 2.98
N ASP A 118 -6.39 5.72 2.17
CA ASP A 118 -6.41 6.24 0.80
C ASP A 118 -7.40 5.51 -0.11
N ARG A 119 -7.49 4.18 0.02
CA ARG A 119 -8.53 3.40 -0.69
C ARG A 119 -9.93 3.82 -0.25
N LEU A 120 -10.13 4.03 1.06
CA LEU A 120 -11.40 4.46 1.61
C LEU A 120 -11.78 5.85 1.05
N LYS A 121 -10.84 6.80 0.99
CA LYS A 121 -11.07 8.11 0.37
C LYS A 121 -11.50 8.00 -1.09
N ASN A 122 -10.81 7.17 -1.89
CA ASN A 122 -11.17 6.95 -3.29
C ASN A 122 -12.56 6.33 -3.44
N THR A 123 -12.87 5.30 -2.64
CA THR A 123 -14.20 4.66 -2.67
C THR A 123 -15.32 5.61 -2.22
N VAL A 124 -15.05 6.49 -1.25
CA VAL A 124 -16.01 7.53 -0.83
C VAL A 124 -16.25 8.53 -1.97
N TYR A 125 -15.18 8.95 -2.66
CA TYR A 125 -15.27 9.85 -3.80
C TYR A 125 -16.04 9.23 -4.97
N GLU A 126 -15.75 7.98 -5.32
CA GLU A 126 -16.50 7.23 -6.35
C GLU A 126 -17.99 7.11 -6.00
N ASN A 127 -18.31 6.81 -4.74
CA ASN A 127 -19.70 6.78 -4.28
C ASN A 127 -20.40 8.13 -4.41
N PHE A 128 -19.70 9.22 -4.13
CA PHE A 128 -20.23 10.56 -4.28
C PHE A 128 -20.56 10.86 -5.76
N GLN A 129 -19.64 10.54 -6.68
CA GLN A 129 -19.86 10.74 -8.11
C GLN A 129 -21.06 9.92 -8.63
N LEU A 130 -21.16 8.64 -8.26
CA LEU A 130 -22.29 7.80 -8.64
C LEU A 130 -23.63 8.35 -8.13
N ARG A 131 -23.67 8.91 -6.92
CA ARG A 131 -24.89 9.54 -6.38
C ARG A 131 -25.30 10.78 -7.16
N MET A 132 -24.33 11.61 -7.57
CA MET A 132 -24.58 12.78 -8.41
C MET A 132 -25.14 12.38 -9.78
N GLU A 133 -24.58 11.35 -10.39
CA GLU A 133 -25.03 10.82 -11.68
C GLU A 133 -26.44 10.24 -11.59
N ILE A 134 -26.75 9.46 -10.55
CA ILE A 134 -28.11 8.97 -10.29
C ILE A 134 -29.11 10.12 -10.10
N ALA A 135 -28.71 11.19 -9.40
CA ALA A 135 -29.58 12.35 -9.21
C ALA A 135 -29.87 13.09 -10.52
N ALA A 136 -28.85 13.24 -11.38
CA ALA A 136 -29.00 13.82 -12.71
C ALA A 136 -29.93 12.98 -13.60
N LEU A 137 -29.71 11.68 -13.67
CA LEU A 137 -30.55 10.76 -14.45
C LEU A 137 -32.02 10.76 -13.96
N LYS A 138 -32.24 10.83 -12.64
CA LYS A 138 -33.59 10.95 -12.08
C LYS A 138 -34.27 12.28 -12.45
N ALA A 139 -33.52 13.38 -12.47
CA ALA A 139 -34.05 14.66 -12.90
C ALA A 139 -34.45 14.63 -14.39
N GLU A 140 -33.62 14.04 -15.24
CA GLU A 140 -33.92 13.86 -16.67
C GLU A 140 -35.14 12.96 -16.90
N MET A 141 -35.24 11.84 -16.17
CA MET A 141 -36.42 10.96 -16.24
C MET A 141 -37.71 11.68 -15.83
N ASN A 142 -37.66 12.53 -14.80
CA ASN A 142 -38.83 13.28 -14.37
C ASN A 142 -39.28 14.29 -15.44
N LEU A 143 -38.34 15.00 -16.07
CA LEU A 143 -38.64 15.92 -17.18
C LEU A 143 -39.30 15.20 -18.36
N LEU A 144 -38.80 14.01 -18.72
CA LEU A 144 -39.38 13.20 -19.80
C LEU A 144 -40.76 12.63 -19.46
N SER A 145 -41.05 12.40 -18.17
CA SER A 145 -42.36 11.92 -17.71
C SER A 145 -43.43 13.01 -17.67
N GLU A 146 -43.03 14.28 -17.48
CA GLU A 146 -43.95 15.42 -17.54
C GLU A 146 -44.35 15.73 -19.00
N ASP A 147 -43.43 15.61 -19.95
CA ASP A 147 -43.70 15.84 -21.39
C ASP A 147 -44.59 14.76 -22.05
N SER A 148 -44.71 13.58 -21.45
CA SER A 148 -45.52 12.45 -21.97
C SER A 148 -46.94 12.41 -21.41
N SER A 149 -47.35 13.43 -20.65
CA SER A 149 -48.68 13.56 -20.03
C SER A 149 -49.62 14.59 -20.69
N CYS A 150 -49.32 15.02 -21.93
CA CYS A 150 -50.22 15.75 -22.82
C CYS A 150 -50.90 14.84 -23.85
#